data_AF-A0A4P5VJF9-F1
#
_entry.id   AF-A0A4P5VJF9-F1
#
_cell.length_a   1.000
_cell.length_b   1.000
_cell.length_c   1.000
_cell.angle_alpha   90.00
_cell.angle_beta   90.00
_cell.angle_gamma   90.00
#
_symmetry.space_group_name_H-M   'P 1'
#
loop_
_entity.id
_entity.type
_entity.pdbx_description
1 polymer ?
#
loop_
_entity_poly.entity_id
_entity_poly.type
_entity_poly.pdbx_seq_one_letter_code
_entity_poly.pdbx_strand_id
1 'polypeptide(L)'
;MLDKQQQLYQRICDYELDDPSHEFGFLAHLMGANGWSRSFALRAIEEYRKFVFLALVADHPVTPSDQVDQVWHLLRKSSIRSTMTSRPL
;
A
#
# COMPACT_ATOMS: atom_id res chain seq x y z
N MET A 1 -19.58 -13.88 -17.49
CA MET A 1 -19.92 -12.44 -17.48
C MET A 1 -19.67 -11.79 -16.10
N LEU A 2 -18.69 -12.29 -15.32
CA LEU A 2 -18.21 -11.67 -14.06
C LEU A 2 -16.68 -11.44 -14.12
N ASP A 3 -16.14 -11.35 -15.34
CA ASP A 3 -14.77 -11.80 -15.58
C ASP A 3 -13.73 -10.68 -15.51
N LYS A 4 -14.04 -9.48 -16.02
CA LYS A 4 -13.04 -8.40 -16.11
C LYS A 4 -12.69 -7.77 -14.77
N GLN A 5 -13.68 -7.48 -13.93
CA GLN A 5 -13.43 -6.86 -12.62
C GLN A 5 -12.77 -7.85 -11.64
N GLN A 6 -13.14 -9.13 -11.68
CA GLN A 6 -12.45 -10.16 -10.90
C GLN A 6 -11.01 -10.36 -11.38
N GLN A 7 -10.75 -10.40 -12.70
CA GLN A 7 -9.38 -10.47 -13.23
C GLN A 7 -8.55 -9.24 -12.86
N LEU A 8 -9.16 -8.04 -12.85
CA LEU A 8 -8.49 -6.81 -12.42
C LEU A 8 -8.13 -6.88 -10.92
N TYR A 9 -9.07 -7.30 -10.08
CA TYR A 9 -8.85 -7.45 -8.66
C TYR A 9 -7.82 -8.54 -8.34
N GLN A 10 -7.84 -9.65 -9.06
CA GLN A 10 -6.82 -10.71 -8.96
C GLN A 10 -5.45 -10.16 -9.35
N ARG A 11 -5.31 -9.39 -10.42
CA ARG A 11 -4.05 -8.73 -10.79
C ARG A 11 -3.54 -7.74 -9.75
N ILE A 12 -4.42 -6.95 -9.14
CA ILE A 12 -4.05 -6.05 -8.03
C ILE A 12 -3.62 -6.87 -6.82
N CYS A 13 -4.24 -8.03 -6.61
CA CYS A 13 -3.92 -8.94 -5.53
C CYS A 13 -2.60 -9.72 -5.73
N ASP A 14 -2.31 -10.10 -6.97
CA ASP A 14 -1.08 -10.77 -7.42
C ASP A 14 0.08 -9.79 -7.59
N TYR A 15 -0.21 -8.50 -7.66
CA TYR A 15 0.83 -7.48 -7.66
C TYR A 15 1.48 -7.48 -6.28
N GLU A 16 2.54 -8.27 -6.15
CA GLU A 16 3.43 -8.24 -5.01
C GLU A 16 4.04 -6.84 -4.95
N LEU A 17 3.57 -6.08 -3.95
CA LEU A 17 4.22 -4.87 -3.47
C LEU A 17 5.56 -5.19 -2.77
N ASP A 18 5.89 -6.47 -2.66
CA ASP A 18 7.09 -6.98 -2.02
C ASP A 18 8.25 -6.88 -3.00
N ASP A 19 9.07 -5.85 -2.77
CA ASP A 19 10.42 -5.81 -3.31
C ASP A 19 11.20 -6.96 -2.63
N PRO A 20 11.78 -7.92 -3.38
CA PRO A 20 12.45 -9.10 -2.83
C PRO A 20 13.67 -8.76 -1.94
N SER A 21 14.03 -7.48 -1.85
CA SER A 21 15.04 -6.95 -0.94
C SER A 21 14.60 -6.90 0.54
N HIS A 22 13.33 -7.15 0.87
CA HIS A 22 12.86 -7.12 2.26
C HIS A 22 12.87 -8.53 2.90
N GLU A 23 14.01 -8.92 3.46
CA GLU A 23 14.18 -10.15 4.27
C GLU A 23 13.18 -10.28 5.43
N PHE A 24 12.53 -9.18 5.83
CA PHE A 24 11.34 -9.14 6.68
C PHE A 24 10.26 -8.34 5.94
N GLY A 25 9.33 -9.04 5.28
CA GLY A 25 8.36 -8.46 4.34
C GLY A 25 7.61 -7.22 4.84
N PHE A 26 7.01 -6.47 3.90
CA PHE A 26 6.37 -5.16 4.09
C PHE A 26 5.57 -5.00 5.41
N LEU A 27 4.89 -6.06 5.85
CA LEU A 27 4.15 -6.14 7.11
C LEU A 27 5.00 -5.82 8.35
N ALA A 28 6.22 -6.35 8.45
CA ALA A 28 7.11 -6.10 9.59
C ALA A 28 7.55 -4.64 9.65
N HIS A 29 7.83 -4.04 8.49
CA HIS A 29 8.15 -2.62 8.38
C HIS A 29 6.93 -1.76 8.76
N LEU A 30 5.72 -2.12 8.34
CA LEU A 30 4.49 -1.42 8.70
C LEU A 30 4.20 -1.49 10.20
N MET A 31 4.41 -2.66 10.81
CA MET A 31 4.30 -2.84 12.26
C MET A 31 5.34 -1.99 13.00
N GLY A 32 6.59 -1.96 12.54
CA GLY A 32 7.67 -1.18 13.16
C GLY A 32 7.51 0.34 13.00
N ALA A 33 7.08 0.80 11.82
CA ALA A 33 6.93 2.22 11.53
C ALA A 33 5.74 2.86 12.26
N ASN A 34 4.64 2.11 12.42
CA ASN A 34 3.40 2.63 13.00
C ASN A 34 3.07 2.07 14.39
N GLY A 35 3.89 1.15 14.92
CA GLY A 35 3.64 0.46 16.19
C GLY A 35 2.41 -0.44 16.15
N TRP A 36 2.00 -0.91 14.97
CA TRP A 36 0.77 -1.68 14.80
C TRP A 36 0.93 -3.15 15.15
N SER A 37 -0.14 -3.75 15.66
CA SER A 37 -0.22 -5.20 15.82
C SER A 37 -0.32 -5.88 14.44
N ARG A 38 0.14 -7.12 14.35
CA ARG A 38 0.10 -7.90 13.10
C ARG A 38 -1.30 -7.95 12.48
N SER A 39 -2.33 -8.19 13.30
CA SER A 39 -3.72 -8.27 12.85
C SER A 39 -4.24 -6.93 12.31
N PHE A 40 -3.84 -5.81 12.92
CA PHE A 40 -4.23 -4.48 12.45
C PHE A 40 -3.50 -4.11 11.16
N ALA A 41 -2.21 -4.40 11.08
CA ALA A 41 -1.39 -4.16 9.90
C ALA A 41 -1.91 -4.96 8.68
N LEU A 42 -2.32 -6.21 8.87
CA LEU A 42 -2.95 -7.01 7.81
C LEU A 42 -4.27 -6.41 7.35
N ARG A 43 -5.14 -5.97 8.27
CA ARG A 43 -6.39 -5.30 7.91
C ARG A 43 -6.14 -4.01 7.12
N ALA A 44 -5.15 -3.21 7.50
CA ALA A 44 -4.79 -2.00 6.78
C ALA A 44 -4.34 -2.29 5.34
N ILE A 45 -3.59 -3.38 5.13
CA ILE A 45 -3.19 -3.85 3.79
C ILE A 45 -4.41 -4.32 2.98
N GLU A 46 -5.36 -5.02 3.59
CA GLU A 46 -6.60 -5.42 2.92
C GLU A 46 -7.44 -4.21 2.50
N GLU A 47 -7.59 -3.22 3.39
CA GLU A 47 -8.29 -1.97 3.08
C GLU A 47 -7.60 -1.18 1.96
N TYR A 48 -6.26 -1.19 1.94
CA TYR A 48 -5.49 -0.61 0.84
C TYR A 48 -5.82 -1.29 -0.50
N ARG A 49 -5.90 -2.62 -0.55
CA ARG A 49 -6.27 -3.35 -1.78
C ARG A 49 -7.68 -3.00 -2.26
N LYS A 50 -8.63 -2.87 -1.33
CA LYS A 50 -10.00 -2.41 -1.63
C LYS A 50 -10.01 -0.98 -2.14
N PHE A 51 -9.22 -0.09 -1.53
CA PHE A 51 -9.10 1.30 -1.96
C PHE A 51 -8.49 1.41 -3.36
N VAL A 52 -7.41 0.69 -3.66
CA VAL A 52 -6.80 0.66 -5.00
C VAL A 52 -7.80 0.15 -6.03
N PHE A 53 -8.55 -0.91 -5.71
CA PHE A 53 -9.62 -1.36 -6.57
C PHE A 53 -10.65 -0.25 -6.81
N LEU A 54 -11.20 0.34 -5.74
CA LEU A 54 -12.15 1.45 -5.84
C LEU A 54 -11.59 2.63 -6.64
N ALA A 55 -10.34 3.02 -6.43
CA ALA A 55 -9.70 4.11 -7.17
C ALA A 55 -9.52 3.81 -8.67
N LEU A 56 -9.44 2.54 -9.05
CA LEU A 56 -9.34 2.13 -10.46
C LEU A 56 -10.71 1.98 -11.15
N VAL A 57 -11.78 1.67 -10.40
CA VAL A 57 -13.13 1.53 -10.97
C VAL A 57 -14.00 2.76 -10.77
N ALA A 58 -13.73 3.58 -9.77
CA ALA A 58 -14.47 4.81 -9.50
C ALA A 58 -14.02 5.90 -10.47
N ASP A 59 -14.99 6.53 -11.12
CA ASP A 59 -14.78 7.71 -11.98
C ASP A 59 -14.66 9.01 -11.15
N HIS A 60 -14.71 8.90 -9.82
CA HIS A 60 -14.64 10.01 -8.89
C HIS A 60 -13.45 9.85 -7.92
N PRO A 61 -12.89 10.96 -7.42
CA PRO A 61 -11.87 10.91 -6.39
C PRO A 61 -12.42 10.17 -5.15
N VAL A 62 -11.65 9.21 -4.65
CA VAL A 62 -11.92 8.49 -3.41
C VAL A 62 -10.91 8.93 -2.37
N THR A 63 -11.40 9.27 -1.18
CA THR A 63 -10.55 9.68 -0.06
C THR A 63 -10.00 8.44 0.64
N PRO A 64 -8.67 8.26 0.73
CA PRO A 64 -8.11 7.15 1.49
C PRO A 64 -8.38 7.33 2.97
N SER A 65 -8.50 6.22 3.69
CA SER A 65 -8.54 6.24 5.15
C SER A 65 -7.12 6.42 5.72
N ASP A 66 -6.99 6.94 6.95
CA ASP A 66 -5.70 7.18 7.60
C ASP A 66 -4.78 5.95 7.62
N GLN A 67 -5.35 4.74 7.79
CA GLN A 67 -4.55 3.51 7.78
C GLN A 67 -4.03 3.19 6.37
N VAL A 68 -4.87 3.39 5.35
CA VAL A 68 -4.54 3.17 3.94
C VAL A 68 -3.50 4.19 3.48
N ASP A 69 -3.62 5.44 3.93
CA ASP A 69 -2.65 6.49 3.67
C ASP A 69 -1.28 6.17 4.27
N GLN A 70 -1.23 5.62 5.49
CA GLN A 70 0.04 5.18 6.09
C GLN A 70 0.68 4.00 5.33
N VAL A 71 -0.12 3.03 4.86
CA VAL A 71 0.35 1.93 4.00
C VAL A 71 0.90 2.47 2.68
N TRP A 72 0.15 3.37 2.02
CA TRP A 72 0.57 4.04 0.79
C TRP A 72 1.85 4.84 0.98
N HIS A 73 1.95 5.59 2.08
CA HIS A 73 3.14 6.34 2.43
C HIS A 73 4.33 5.43 2.65
N LEU A 74 4.17 4.28 3.29
CA LEU A 74 5.27 3.33 3.49
C LEU A 74 5.76 2.75 2.15
N LEU A 75 4.82 2.37 1.27
CA LEU A 75 5.11 1.91 -0.09
C LEU A 75 5.86 2.96 -0.90
N ARG A 76 5.37 4.21 -0.91
CA ARG A 76 5.99 5.30 -1.66
C ARG A 76 7.31 5.76 -1.05
N LYS A 77 7.44 5.77 0.28
CA LYS A 77 8.65 6.22 1.01
C LYS A 77 9.87 5.35 0.73
N SER A 78 9.71 4.10 0.30
CA SER A 78 10.83 3.26 -0.13
C SER A 78 11.57 3.84 -1.35
N SER A 79 10.86 4.55 -2.23
CA SER A 79 11.45 5.12 -3.46
C SER A 79 11.95 6.57 -3.32
N ILE A 80 11.43 7.35 -2.37
CA ILE A 80 11.69 8.81 -2.28
C ILE A 80 12.71 9.25 -1.21
N ARG A 81 13.27 8.34 -0.41
CA ARG A 81 14.25 8.73 0.64
C ARG A 81 15.67 8.97 0.11
N SER A 82 15.94 8.81 -1.19
CA SER A 82 17.25 9.10 -1.80
C SER A 82 17.40 10.52 -2.37
N THR A 83 16.39 11.39 -2.30
CA THR A 83 16.48 12.75 -2.89
C THR A 83 16.13 13.91 -1.96
N MET A 84 15.99 13.67 -0.66
CA MET A 84 15.80 14.74 0.34
C MET A 84 16.86 14.66 1.44
N THR A 85 18.12 14.58 1.04
CA THR A 85 19.19 15.24 1.78
C THR A 85 19.88 16.19 0.81
N SER A 86 20.27 17.36 1.31
CA SER A 86 20.87 18.46 0.56
C SER A 86 19.90 19.41 -0.15
N ARG A 87 19.31 20.30 0.65
CA ARG A 87 19.47 21.73 0.38
C ARG A 87 19.38 22.53 1.68
N PRO A 88 20.52 23.01 2.21
CA PRO A 88 20.52 24.12 3.15
C PRO A 88 20.50 25.44 2.37
N LEU A 89 19.70 26.39 2.87
CA LEU A 89 19.96 27.83 3.07
C LEU A 89 18.62 28.56 3.22
#